data_AF-A0A815MTZ0-F1
#
_entry.id   AF-A0A815MTZ0-F1
#
_cell.length_a   1.000
_cell.length_b   1.000
_cell.length_c   1.000
_cell.angle_alpha   90.00
_cell.angle_beta   90.00
_cell.angle_gamma   90.00
#
_symmetry.space_group_name_H-M   'P 1'
#
loop_
_entity.id
_entity.type
_entity.pdbx_description
1 polymer ?
#
loop_
_entity_poly.entity_id
_entity_poly.type
_entity_poly.pdbx_seq_one_letter_code
_entity_poly.pdbx_strand_id
1 'polypeptide(L)'
;MLYSLEWEPRENSFYNILNNTLPAEDKEKLKPWQLYLKLFISSLEKLPSVNQTIYRGVKMALSTQYPQGQIFTWWGFSSCTNSVQVLQSEQFLGKTGDRTLFNIDCEPGKNI
;
A
#
# COMPACT_ATOMS: atom_id res chain seq x y z
N MET A 1 -2.37 -7.32 11.42
CA MET A 1 -3.39 -7.95 10.54
C MET A 1 -2.66 -8.87 9.55
N LEU A 2 -3.25 -9.97 9.06
CA LEU A 2 -2.56 -10.88 8.10
C LEU A 2 -1.96 -10.13 6.90
N TYR A 3 -2.68 -9.15 6.38
CA TYR A 3 -2.24 -8.29 5.28
C TYR A 3 -0.92 -7.55 5.57
N SER A 4 -0.65 -7.18 6.83
CA SER A 4 0.49 -6.35 7.22
C SER A 4 1.61 -7.14 7.91
N LEU A 5 1.50 -8.47 7.98
CA LEU A 5 2.53 -9.31 8.59
C LEU A 5 3.74 -9.41 7.67
N GLU A 6 4.92 -9.07 8.21
CA GLU A 6 6.19 -9.30 7.53
C GLU A 6 6.71 -10.71 7.86
N TRP A 7 7.30 -11.36 6.85
CA TRP A 7 7.96 -12.67 6.97
C TRP A 7 9.39 -12.52 6.47
N GLU A 8 10.26 -13.43 6.92
CA GLU A 8 11.63 -13.50 6.40
C GLU A 8 11.76 -14.68 5.44
N PRO A 9 12.17 -14.44 4.17
CA PRO A 9 12.53 -13.14 3.60
C PRO A 9 11.29 -12.31 3.18
N ARG A 10 11.43 -10.97 3.15
CA ARG A 10 10.32 -10.02 2.97
C ARG A 10 9.48 -10.26 1.73
N GLU A 11 10.11 -10.62 0.62
CA GLU A 11 9.46 -10.94 -0.65
C GLU A 11 8.43 -12.08 -0.54
N ASN A 12 8.60 -12.96 0.43
CA ASN A 12 7.67 -14.06 0.67
C ASN A 12 6.49 -13.67 1.55
N SER A 13 6.51 -12.48 2.17
CA SER A 13 5.39 -12.02 2.99
C SER A 13 4.10 -11.91 2.18
N PHE A 14 2.98 -12.24 2.83
CA PHE A 14 1.65 -12.21 2.24
C PHE A 14 1.34 -10.88 1.53
N TYR A 15 1.67 -9.75 2.16
CA TYR A 15 1.56 -8.40 1.61
C TYR A 15 2.25 -8.27 0.24
N ASN A 16 3.52 -8.69 0.17
CA ASN A 16 4.35 -8.50 -1.00
C ASN A 16 3.87 -9.37 -2.16
N ILE A 17 3.59 -10.65 -1.89
CA ILE A 17 3.08 -11.56 -2.92
C ILE A 17 1.74 -11.05 -3.47
N LEU A 18 0.81 -10.65 -2.60
CA LEU A 18 -0.50 -10.17 -3.04
C LEU A 18 -0.38 -8.89 -3.88
N ASN A 19 0.36 -7.88 -3.39
CA ASN A 19 0.52 -6.61 -4.09
C ASN A 19 1.28 -6.75 -5.43
N ASN A 20 2.15 -7.74 -5.57
CA ASN A 20 2.78 -8.08 -6.85
C ASN A 20 1.85 -8.87 -7.78
N THR A 21 0.85 -9.58 -7.23
CA THR A 21 -0.12 -10.36 -8.02
C THR A 21 -1.26 -9.49 -8.55
N LEU A 22 -1.69 -8.48 -7.80
CA LEU A 22 -2.80 -7.59 -8.18
C LEU A 22 -2.64 -6.89 -9.55
N PRO A 23 -1.46 -6.34 -9.92
CA PRO A 23 -1.27 -5.72 -11.23
C PRO A 23 -0.96 -6.74 -12.35
N ALA A 24 -0.92 -8.05 -12.07
CA ALA A 24 -0.54 -9.03 -13.06
C ALA A 24 -1.57 -9.12 -14.21
N GLU A 25 -1.08 -9.11 -15.44
CA GLU A 25 -1.93 -9.31 -16.64
C GLU A 25 -2.60 -10.69 -16.64
N ASP A 26 -1.91 -11.69 -16.10
CA ASP A 26 -2.40 -13.05 -15.97
C ASP A 26 -3.38 -13.19 -14.79
N LYS A 27 -4.67 -13.16 -15.11
CA LYS A 27 -5.77 -13.30 -14.15
C LYS A 27 -5.83 -14.66 -13.47
N GLU A 28 -5.18 -15.69 -14.02
CA GLU A 28 -5.14 -17.02 -13.39
C GLU A 28 -4.40 -16.97 -12.05
N LYS A 29 -3.37 -16.10 -11.95
CA LYS A 29 -2.62 -15.88 -10.71
C LYS A 29 -3.47 -15.28 -9.60
N LEU A 30 -4.59 -14.63 -9.92
CA LEU A 30 -5.52 -14.06 -8.94
C LEU A 30 -6.50 -15.09 -8.37
N LYS A 31 -6.68 -16.25 -9.01
CA LYS A 31 -7.64 -17.29 -8.56
C LYS A 31 -7.45 -17.70 -7.09
N PRO A 32 -6.21 -17.96 -6.59
CA PRO A 32 -6.01 -18.34 -5.20
C PRO A 32 -6.41 -17.24 -4.20
N TRP A 33 -6.43 -15.98 -4.64
CA TRP A 33 -6.68 -14.83 -3.79
C TRP A 33 -8.16 -14.42 -3.71
N GLN A 34 -9.03 -14.95 -4.57
CA GLN A 34 -10.42 -14.46 -4.69
C GLN A 34 -11.20 -14.50 -3.38
N LEU A 35 -11.13 -15.62 -2.65
CA LEU A 35 -11.84 -15.75 -1.37
C LEU A 35 -11.27 -14.81 -0.31
N TYR A 36 -9.95 -14.66 -0.28
CA TYR A 36 -9.29 -13.72 0.62
C TYR A 36 -9.66 -12.27 0.28
N LEU A 37 -9.56 -11.88 -0.99
CA LEU A 37 -9.90 -10.53 -1.47
C LEU A 37 -11.36 -10.19 -1.16
N LYS A 38 -12.28 -11.13 -1.41
CA LYS A 38 -13.69 -10.96 -1.05
C LYS A 38 -13.85 -10.73 0.44
N LEU A 39 -13.27 -11.59 1.28
CA LEU A 39 -13.34 -11.44 2.73
C LEU A 39 -12.74 -10.12 3.20
N PHE A 40 -11.56 -9.78 2.70
CA PHE A 40 -10.80 -8.61 3.10
C PHE A 40 -11.53 -7.32 2.71
N ILE A 41 -11.92 -7.16 1.45
CA ILE A 41 -12.65 -5.99 0.95
C ILE A 41 -14.01 -5.85 1.66
N SER A 42 -14.78 -6.93 1.78
CA SER A 42 -16.06 -6.88 2.52
C SER A 42 -15.89 -6.58 4.01
N SER A 43 -14.73 -6.86 4.59
CA SER A 43 -14.43 -6.45 5.97
C SER A 43 -14.09 -4.96 6.05
N LEU A 44 -13.32 -4.44 5.09
CA LEU A 44 -13.00 -3.02 4.99
C LEU A 44 -14.24 -2.15 4.79
N GLU A 45 -15.20 -2.62 3.99
CA GLU A 45 -16.48 -1.93 3.76
C GLU A 45 -17.30 -1.73 5.05
N LYS A 46 -17.15 -2.63 6.03
CA LYS A 46 -17.84 -2.55 7.32
C LYS A 46 -17.18 -1.58 8.31
N LEU A 47 -15.97 -1.12 8.04
CA LEU A 47 -15.27 -0.15 8.89
C LEU A 47 -15.77 1.26 8.58
N PRO A 48 -15.79 2.17 9.58
CA PRO A 48 -16.10 3.57 9.33
C PRO A 48 -15.11 4.17 8.34
N SER A 49 -15.61 5.00 7.45
CA SER A 49 -14.77 5.78 6.53
C SER A 49 -14.17 6.98 7.26
N VAL A 50 -12.92 7.29 6.95
CA VAL A 50 -12.20 8.44 7.51
C VAL A 50 -11.67 9.29 6.36
N ASN A 51 -11.88 10.60 6.45
CA ASN A 51 -11.22 11.58 5.58
C ASN A 51 -10.07 12.19 6.35
N GLN A 52 -8.85 11.97 5.88
CA GLN A 52 -7.65 12.49 6.54
C GLN A 52 -6.46 12.50 5.58
N THR A 53 -5.49 13.34 5.89
CA THR A 53 -4.18 13.30 5.24
C THR A 53 -3.41 12.07 5.72
N ILE A 54 -2.91 11.27 4.77
CA ILE A 54 -2.10 10.09 5.02
C ILE A 54 -0.78 10.18 4.26
N TYR A 55 0.20 9.42 4.73
CA TYR A 55 1.55 9.41 4.21
C TYR A 55 1.95 8.02 3.77
N ARG A 56 2.66 7.95 2.64
CA ARG A 56 3.28 6.71 2.13
C ARG A 56 4.72 6.97 1.76
N GLY A 57 5.63 6.23 2.37
CA GLY A 57 7.06 6.26 2.03
C GLY A 57 7.43 5.16 1.05
N VAL A 58 8.23 5.51 0.04
CA VAL A 58 8.86 4.54 -0.88
C VAL A 58 10.36 4.83 -0.96
N LYS A 59 11.20 3.80 -0.75
CA LYS A 59 12.67 3.86 -0.88
C LYS A 59 13.12 3.85 -2.35
N MET A 60 12.61 4.80 -3.14
CA MET A 60 12.95 4.99 -4.55
C MET A 60 12.65 6.43 -4.96
N ALA A 61 13.42 7.00 -5.89
CA ALA A 61 13.11 8.28 -6.52
C ALA A 61 12.01 8.07 -7.58
N LEU A 62 10.80 8.55 -7.31
CA LEU A 62 9.63 8.41 -8.19
C LEU A 62 9.13 9.74 -8.74
N SER A 63 9.74 10.87 -8.39
CA SER A 63 9.24 12.21 -8.73
C SER A 63 8.97 12.40 -10.23
N THR A 64 9.81 11.84 -11.10
CA THR A 64 9.66 11.91 -12.56
C THR A 64 8.49 11.08 -13.09
N GLN A 65 8.02 10.09 -12.34
CA GLN A 65 6.89 9.22 -12.70
C GLN A 65 5.53 9.82 -12.33
N TYR A 66 5.50 10.90 -11.53
CA TYR A 66 4.28 11.57 -11.08
C TYR A 66 4.21 13.03 -11.56
N PRO A 67 4.12 13.29 -12.87
CA PRO A 67 3.89 14.63 -13.39
C PRO A 67 2.59 15.26 -12.86
N GLN A 68 2.63 16.57 -12.66
CA GLN A 68 1.49 17.34 -12.15
C GLN A 68 0.27 17.24 -13.08
N GLY A 69 -0.92 17.15 -12.48
CA GLY A 69 -2.20 17.12 -13.20
C GLY A 69 -2.56 15.77 -13.81
N GLN A 70 -1.75 14.73 -13.64
CA GLN A 70 -2.06 13.38 -14.10
C GLN A 70 -2.78 12.56 -13.04
N ILE A 71 -3.59 11.59 -13.51
CA ILE A 71 -4.31 10.64 -12.67
C ILE A 71 -3.56 9.31 -12.67
N PHE A 72 -3.35 8.74 -11.48
CA PHE A 72 -2.66 7.48 -11.29
C PHE A 72 -3.56 6.49 -10.58
N THR A 73 -3.45 5.21 -10.96
CA THR A 73 -4.15 4.11 -10.30
C THR A 73 -3.12 3.16 -9.68
N TRP A 74 -3.22 2.95 -8.38
CA TRP A 74 -2.45 1.92 -7.68
C TRP A 74 -3.29 0.64 -7.60
N TRP A 75 -2.96 -0.33 -8.44
CA TRP A 75 -3.66 -1.62 -8.50
C TRP A 75 -3.44 -2.48 -7.24
N GLY A 76 -2.32 -2.28 -6.56
CA GLY A 76 -2.03 -2.88 -5.26
C GLY A 76 -2.69 -2.11 -4.12
N PHE A 77 -2.96 -2.80 -3.02
CA PHE A 77 -3.34 -2.15 -1.77
C PHE A 77 -2.20 -1.26 -1.27
N SER A 78 -2.55 -0.05 -0.84
CA SER A 78 -1.58 0.95 -0.42
C SER A 78 -1.56 1.08 1.10
N SER A 79 -0.54 0.48 1.70
CA SER A 79 -0.23 0.72 3.12
C SER A 79 0.28 2.14 3.30
N CYS A 80 -0.35 2.86 4.24
CA CYS A 80 -0.13 4.27 4.56
C CYS A 80 -0.16 4.46 6.08
N THR A 81 0.32 5.61 6.55
CA THR A 81 0.28 6.00 7.96
C THR A 81 -0.24 7.43 8.09
N ASN A 82 -0.96 7.75 9.17
CA ASN A 82 -1.29 9.14 9.51
C ASN A 82 -0.17 9.82 10.32
N SER A 83 0.94 9.14 10.61
CA SER A 83 2.07 9.67 11.37
C SER A 83 3.33 9.70 10.50
N VAL A 84 3.82 10.90 10.22
CA VAL A 84 5.10 11.11 9.51
C VAL A 84 6.28 10.51 10.30
N GLN A 85 6.18 10.48 11.63
CA GLN A 85 7.24 9.95 12.51
C GLN A 85 7.50 8.47 12.25
N VAL A 86 6.44 7.68 11.96
CA VAL A 86 6.57 6.25 11.63
C VAL A 86 7.49 6.06 10.42
N LEU A 87 7.42 6.94 9.42
CA LEU A 87 8.25 6.82 8.22
C LEU A 87 9.73 7.06 8.47
N GLN A 88 10.12 7.67 9.59
CA GLN A 88 11.53 7.90 9.92
C GLN A 88 12.30 6.62 10.25
N SER A 89 11.62 5.50 10.52
CA SER A 89 12.29 4.23 10.81
C SER A 89 12.89 3.62 9.54
N GLU A 90 14.04 2.96 9.69
CA GLU A 90 14.72 2.29 8.58
C GLU A 90 13.91 1.12 7.99
N GLN A 91 12.95 0.56 8.73
CA GLN A 91 12.04 -0.47 8.22
C GLN A 91 11.06 0.09 7.18
N PHE A 92 10.71 1.38 7.28
CA PHE A 92 9.77 2.06 6.39
C PHE A 92 10.51 2.90 5.34
N LEU A 93 10.62 4.22 5.52
CA LEU A 93 11.31 5.10 4.56
C LEU A 93 12.78 5.30 4.92
N GLY A 94 13.10 5.39 6.21
CA GLY A 94 14.45 5.67 6.69
C GLY A 94 14.94 7.06 6.28
N LYS A 95 16.22 7.33 6.55
CA LYS A 95 16.83 8.65 6.33
C LYS A 95 17.91 8.68 5.24
N THR A 96 18.30 7.55 4.68
CA THR A 96 19.37 7.43 3.65
C THR A 96 18.87 6.85 2.30
N GLY A 97 19.56 7.15 1.20
CA GLY A 97 19.20 6.72 -0.17
C GLY A 97 18.17 7.59 -0.92
N ASP A 98 17.77 7.14 -2.10
CA ASP A 98 16.70 7.77 -2.88
C ASP A 98 15.34 7.44 -2.26
N ARG A 99 14.45 8.43 -2.18
CA ARG A 99 13.17 8.29 -1.49
C ARG A 99 12.09 9.19 -2.07
N THR A 100 10.85 8.74 -1.93
CA THR A 100 9.66 9.51 -2.24
C THR A 100 8.69 9.42 -1.07
N LEU A 101 8.21 10.58 -0.62
CA LEU A 101 7.13 10.69 0.35
C LEU A 101 5.89 11.17 -0.38
N PHE A 102 4.85 10.33 -0.42
CA PHE A 102 3.53 10.75 -0.85
C PHE A 102 2.80 11.35 0.35
N ASN A 103 2.27 12.56 0.14
CA ASN A 103 1.32 13.22 1.01
C ASN A 103 -0.04 13.19 0.29
N ILE A 104 -1.02 12.49 0.86
CA ILE A 104 -2.28 12.15 0.19
C ILE A 104 -3.44 12.61 1.06
N ASP A 105 -4.27 13.49 0.52
CA ASP A 105 -5.60 13.75 1.08
C ASP A 105 -6.53 12.60 0.68
N CYS A 106 -6.87 11.73 1.64
CA CYS A 106 -7.55 10.48 1.39
C CYS A 106 -9.04 10.57 1.74
N GLU A 107 -9.90 10.35 0.74
CA GLU A 107 -11.36 10.35 0.90
C GLU A 107 -12.03 9.28 0.00
N PRO A 108 -12.73 8.26 0.54
CA PRO A 108 -12.69 7.77 1.92
C PRO A 108 -11.53 6.77 2.16
N GLY A 109 -10.87 6.88 3.31
CA GLY A 109 -9.92 5.89 3.80
C GLY A 109 -10.53 4.91 4.82
N LYS A 110 -9.86 3.77 5.06
CA LYS A 110 -10.18 2.80 6.12
C LYS A 110 -9.00 2.67 7.07
N ASN A 111 -9.25 2.79 8.38
CA ASN A 111 -8.23 2.65 9.42
C ASN A 111 -8.21 1.20 9.93
N ILE A 112 -7.06 0.53 9.85
CA ILE A 112 -6.90 -0.93 10.07
C ILE A 112 -5.69 -1.29 10.91
#